data_AF-X0WCI5-F1
#
_entry.id   AF-X0WCI5-F1
#
_cell.length_a   1.000
_cell.length_b   1.000
_cell.length_c   1.000
_cell.angle_alpha   90.00
_cell.angle_beta   90.00
_cell.angle_gamma   90.00
#
_symmetry.space_group_name_H-M   'P 1'
#
loop_
_entity.id
_entity.type
_entity.pdbx_description
1 polymer ?
#
loop_
_entity_poly.entity_id
_entity_poly.type
_entity_poly.pdbx_seq_one_letter_code
_entity_poly.pdbx_strand_id
1 'polypeptide(L)'
;MQLAKRVEKLPPYLFAEISRKIAEKRAQGVDVVSFAIGDPDIPTPSHVVDALCQAARDPANHRYPETDGLPDLRRVIARWYEQRFDISLDPDREVLPLIGSKEGIGHIALCFIDPGDLALVP
;
A
#
# COMPACT_ATOMS: atom_id res chain seq x y z
N MET A 1 23.70 14.12 -15.91
CA MET A 1 22.40 13.46 -16.18
C MET A 1 21.31 14.40 -15.68
N GLN A 2 20.38 14.80 -16.54
CA GLN A 2 19.26 15.65 -16.15
C GLN A 2 18.06 14.78 -15.73
N LEU A 3 17.49 15.04 -14.56
CA LEU A 3 16.32 14.32 -14.07
C LEU A 3 15.02 14.96 -14.61
N ALA A 4 13.91 14.24 -14.52
CA ALA A 4 12.61 14.81 -14.83
C ALA A 4 12.22 15.86 -13.77
N LYS A 5 11.64 17.00 -14.20
CA LYS A 5 11.21 18.10 -13.31
C LYS A 5 10.32 17.65 -12.13
N ARG A 6 9.51 16.60 -12.31
CA ARG A 6 8.67 16.05 -11.25
C ARG A 6 9.48 15.41 -10.12
N VAL A 7 10.60 14.76 -10.45
CA VAL A 7 11.52 14.14 -9.50
C VAL A 7 12.31 15.19 -8.75
N GLU A 8 12.74 16.24 -9.45
CA GLU A 8 13.46 17.39 -8.86
C GLU A 8 12.62 18.12 -7.79
N LYS A 9 11.29 18.03 -7.87
CA LYS A 9 10.35 18.64 -6.91
C LYS A 9 9.99 17.74 -5.73
N LEU A 10 10.42 16.47 -5.70
CA LEU A 10 10.09 15.58 -4.59
C LEU A 10 10.85 16.01 -3.32
N PRO A 11 10.18 16.20 -2.18
CA PRO A 11 10.85 16.51 -0.93
C PRO A 11 11.64 15.29 -0.43
N PRO A 12 12.63 15.49 0.45
CA PRO A 12 13.31 14.38 1.13
C PRO A 12 12.32 13.46 1.86
N TYR A 13 12.53 12.15 1.78
CA TYR A 13 11.67 11.18 2.44
C TYR A 13 11.98 11.11 3.94
N LEU A 14 11.10 11.73 4.75
CA LEU A 14 11.27 11.87 6.20
C LEU A 14 11.62 10.55 6.93
N PHE A 15 10.95 9.46 6.58
CA PHE A 15 11.19 8.16 7.24
C PHE A 15 12.57 7.58 6.94
N ALA A 16 13.16 7.86 5.78
CA ALA A 16 14.54 7.44 5.51
C ALA A 16 15.53 8.16 6.44
N GLU A 17 15.33 9.46 6.68
CA GLU A 17 16.16 10.23 7.61
C GLU A 17 16.00 9.75 9.05
N ILE A 18 14.79 9.39 9.47
CA ILE A 18 14.55 8.82 10.80
C ILE A 18 15.27 7.47 10.93
N SER A 19 15.11 6.57 9.96
CA SER A 19 15.78 5.28 9.95
C SER A 19 17.31 5.42 10.00
N ARG A 20 17.87 6.39 9.26
CA ARG A 20 19.30 6.71 9.30
C ARG A 20 19.76 7.12 10.69
N LYS A 21 19.05 8.04 11.34
CA LYS A 21 19.38 8.50 12.71
C LYS A 21 19.26 7.37 13.75
N ILE A 22 18.24 6.52 13.64
CA ILE A 22 18.09 5.34 14.51
C ILE A 22 19.29 4.40 14.36
N ALA A 23 19.70 4.12 13.12
CA ALA A 23 20.85 3.27 12.84
C ALA A 23 22.16 3.87 13.39
N GLU A 24 22.39 5.17 13.20
CA GLU A 24 23.55 5.90 13.74
C GLU A 24 23.61 5.82 15.27
N LYS A 25 22.47 5.96 15.96
CA LYS A 25 22.42 5.88 17.43
C LYS A 25 22.66 4.46 17.95
N ARG A 26 22.05 3.46 17.30
CA ARG A 26 22.31 2.04 17.63
C ARG A 26 23.79 1.68 17.44
N ALA A 27 24.44 2.19 16.39
CA ALA A 27 25.87 1.98 16.15
C ALA A 27 26.76 2.61 17.24
N GLN A 28 26.27 3.64 17.93
CA GLN A 28 26.94 4.25 19.09
C GLN A 28 26.68 3.49 20.41
N GLY A 29 25.98 2.35 20.35
CA GLY A 29 25.60 1.56 21.54
C GLY A 29 24.42 2.12 22.31
N VAL A 30 23.68 3.09 21.75
CA VAL A 30 22.48 3.63 22.37
C VAL A 30 21.32 2.65 22.17
N ASP A 31 20.62 2.31 23.25
CA ASP A 31 19.35 1.60 23.18
C ASP A 31 18.25 2.56 22.69
N VAL A 32 17.67 2.24 21.53
CA VAL A 32 16.70 3.12 20.85
C VAL A 32 15.34 2.43 20.82
N VAL A 33 14.42 2.95 21.63
CA VAL A 33 12.99 2.67 21.54
C VAL A 33 12.39 3.61 20.49
N SER A 34 11.85 3.04 19.41
CA SER A 34 11.32 3.82 18.28
C SER A 34 9.80 3.76 18.23
N PHE A 35 9.17 4.93 18.25
CA PHE A 35 7.73 5.12 17.97
C PHE A 35 7.51 5.75 16.59
N ALA A 36 8.50 5.65 15.70
CA ALA A 36 8.54 6.46 14.48
C ALA A 36 7.85 5.82 13.27
N ILE A 37 7.61 4.51 13.27
CA ILE A 37 7.04 3.79 12.14
C ILE A 37 5.78 3.08 12.62
N GLY A 38 4.67 3.24 11.90
CA GLY A 38 3.38 2.64 12.21
C GLY A 38 3.24 1.19 11.74
N ASP A 39 4.31 0.39 11.84
CA ASP A 39 4.27 -1.03 11.51
C ASP A 39 3.81 -1.82 12.75
N PRO A 40 2.79 -2.69 12.65
CA PRO A 40 2.36 -3.51 13.78
C PRO A 40 3.48 -4.41 14.30
N ASP A 41 3.54 -4.59 15.61
CA ASP A 41 4.46 -5.50 16.29
C ASP A 41 3.92 -6.94 16.42
N ILE A 42 2.63 -7.12 16.13
CA ILE A 42 1.94 -8.42 16.12
C ILE A 42 2.08 -9.04 14.72
N PRO A 43 2.43 -10.33 14.61
CA PRO A 43 2.54 -10.99 13.31
C PRO A 43 1.20 -11.12 12.60
N THR A 44 1.25 -11.27 11.28
CA THR A 44 0.08 -11.66 10.47
C THR A 44 -0.56 -12.94 11.04
N PRO A 45 -1.90 -12.99 11.18
CA PRO A 45 -2.59 -14.17 11.71
C PRO A 45 -2.25 -15.46 10.94
N SER A 46 -2.07 -16.58 11.65
CA SER A 46 -1.60 -17.85 11.07
C SER A 46 -2.46 -18.34 9.91
N HIS A 47 -3.78 -18.26 10.02
CA HIS A 47 -4.70 -18.71 8.98
C HIS A 47 -4.52 -17.95 7.64
N VAL A 48 -4.06 -16.68 7.67
CA VAL A 48 -3.75 -15.91 6.46
C VAL A 48 -2.45 -16.40 5.83
N VAL A 49 -1.43 -16.66 6.66
CA VAL A 49 -0.14 -17.21 6.21
C VAL A 49 -0.35 -18.61 5.61
N ASP A 50 -1.15 -19.46 6.26
CA ASP A 50 -1.47 -20.80 5.79
C ASP A 50 -2.19 -20.76 4.43
N ALA A 51 -3.18 -19.87 4.27
CA ALA A 51 -3.89 -19.67 3.00
C ALA A 51 -2.95 -19.19 1.88
N LEU A 52 -2.03 -18.27 2.19
CA LEU A 52 -1.00 -17.83 1.25
C LEU A 52 -0.11 -19.00 0.83
N CYS A 53 0.40 -19.77 1.78
CA CYS A 53 1.27 -20.92 1.51
C CYS A 53 0.55 -21.99 0.67
N GLN A 54 -0.73 -22.23 0.92
CA GLN A 54 -1.54 -23.13 0.12
C GLN A 54 -1.73 -22.58 -1.31
N ALA A 55 -2.14 -21.33 -1.46
CA ALA A 55 -2.37 -20.70 -2.77
C ALA A 55 -1.08 -20.64 -3.62
N ALA A 56 0.07 -20.39 -2.99
CA ALA A 56 1.36 -20.34 -3.69
C ALA A 56 1.80 -21.69 -4.29
N ARG A 57 1.30 -22.81 -3.76
CA ARG A 57 1.61 -24.15 -4.29
C ARG A 57 0.80 -24.51 -5.52
N ASP A 58 -0.26 -23.77 -5.84
CA ASP A 58 -1.08 -23.99 -7.02
C ASP A 58 -0.43 -23.31 -8.25
N PRO A 59 0.03 -24.08 -9.27
CA PRO A 59 0.63 -23.52 -10.48
C PRO A 59 -0.31 -22.62 -11.29
N ALA A 60 -1.63 -22.72 -11.11
CA ALA A 60 -2.58 -21.82 -11.76
C ALA A 60 -2.38 -20.37 -11.33
N ASN A 61 -1.95 -20.14 -10.08
CA ASN A 61 -1.72 -18.81 -9.50
C ASN A 61 -0.38 -18.18 -9.94
N HIS A 62 0.45 -18.90 -10.72
CA HIS A 62 1.75 -18.38 -11.17
C HIS A 62 1.65 -17.59 -12.48
N ARG A 63 0.47 -17.56 -13.09
CA ARG A 63 0.20 -16.84 -14.33
C ARG A 63 -0.05 -15.36 -14.06
N TYR A 64 -0.07 -14.55 -15.12
CA TYR A 64 -0.49 -13.17 -15.01
C TYR A 64 -1.90 -13.08 -14.41
N PRO A 65 -2.10 -12.21 -13.40
CA PRO A 65 -3.44 -11.96 -12.88
C PRO A 65 -4.30 -11.25 -13.94
N GLU A 66 -5.60 -11.25 -13.74
CA GLU A 66 -6.50 -10.34 -14.45
C GLU A 66 -6.12 -8.89 -14.17
N THR A 67 -6.24 -8.00 -15.17
CA THR A 67 -5.81 -6.60 -15.08
C THR A 67 -6.42 -5.87 -13.89
N ASP A 68 -7.70 -6.13 -13.61
CA ASP A 68 -8.46 -5.48 -12.54
C ASP A 68 -8.41 -6.27 -11.22
N GLY A 69 -7.55 -7.29 -11.14
CA GLY A 69 -7.50 -8.25 -10.04
C GLY A 69 -8.58 -9.33 -10.12
N LEU A 70 -8.41 -10.37 -9.30
CA LEU A 70 -9.28 -11.55 -9.32
C LEU A 70 -10.75 -11.17 -9.03
N PRO A 71 -11.74 -11.61 -9.84
CA PRO A 71 -13.15 -11.31 -9.64
C PRO A 71 -13.65 -11.69 -8.24
N ASP A 72 -13.18 -12.83 -7.71
CA ASP A 72 -13.56 -13.29 -6.37
C ASP A 72 -13.02 -12.38 -5.27
N LEU A 73 -11.81 -11.82 -5.43
CA LEU A 73 -11.27 -10.84 -4.49
C LEU A 73 -12.15 -9.58 -4.49
N ARG A 74 -12.53 -9.08 -5.67
CA ARG A 74 -13.38 -7.89 -5.79
C ARG A 74 -14.75 -8.08 -5.13
N ARG A 75 -15.39 -9.24 -5.33
CA ARG A 75 -16.66 -9.60 -4.67
C ARG A 75 -16.54 -9.68 -3.15
N VAL A 76 -15.45 -10.25 -2.64
CA VAL A 76 -15.21 -10.35 -1.20
C VAL A 76 -14.99 -8.97 -0.57
N ILE A 77 -14.27 -8.07 -1.26
CA ILE A 77 -14.09 -6.69 -0.81
C ILE A 77 -15.44 -5.96 -0.73
N ALA A 78 -16.27 -6.05 -1.78
CA ALA A 78 -17.61 -5.44 -1.79
C ALA A 78 -18.48 -5.95 -0.64
N ARG A 79 -18.51 -7.27 -0.43
CA ARG A 79 -19.24 -7.89 0.70
C ARG A 79 -18.71 -7.45 2.06
N TRP A 80 -17.39 -7.31 2.22
CA TRP A 80 -16.81 -6.84 3.46
C TRP A 80 -17.22 -5.40 3.76
N TYR A 81 -17.30 -4.54 2.74
CA TYR A 81 -17.82 -3.18 2.87
C TYR A 81 -19.28 -3.15 3.33
N GLU A 82 -20.13 -3.98 2.73
CA GLU A 82 -21.54 -4.11 3.12
C GLU A 82 -21.65 -4.56 4.58
N GLN A 83 -20.94 -5.62 4.97
CA GLN A 83 -21.00 -6.15 6.34
C GLN A 83 -20.43 -5.21 7.40
N ARG A 84 -19.35 -4.49 7.07
CA ARG A 84 -18.60 -3.69 8.04
C ARG A 84 -19.15 -2.27 8.17
N PHE A 85 -19.70 -1.72 7.09
CA PHE A 85 -20.07 -0.31 6.97
C PHE A 85 -21.47 -0.08 6.40
N ASP A 86 -22.22 -1.12 6.02
CA ASP A 86 -23.54 -1.01 5.36
C ASP A 86 -23.47 -0.25 4.01
N ILE A 87 -22.36 -0.43 3.28
CA ILE A 87 -22.11 0.18 1.97
C ILE A 87 -22.13 -0.91 0.90
N SER A 88 -23.09 -0.80 -0.03
CA SER A 88 -23.15 -1.65 -1.23
C SER A 88 -22.21 -1.10 -2.31
N LEU A 89 -21.35 -1.96 -2.87
CA LEU A 89 -20.45 -1.65 -3.98
C LEU A 89 -20.67 -2.62 -5.14
N ASP A 90 -20.65 -2.13 -6.37
CA ASP A 90 -20.53 -2.94 -7.57
C ASP A 90 -19.07 -3.45 -7.71
N PRO A 91 -18.80 -4.76 -7.54
CA PRO A 91 -17.44 -5.29 -7.57
C PRO A 91 -16.76 -5.15 -8.94
N ASP A 92 -17.52 -4.98 -10.03
CA ASP A 92 -17.00 -4.82 -11.39
C ASP A 92 -16.75 -3.37 -11.78
N ARG A 93 -17.27 -2.40 -11.01
CA ARG A 93 -17.19 -0.98 -11.36
C ARG A 93 -16.60 -0.08 -10.27
N GLU A 94 -16.66 -0.51 -9.02
CA GLU A 94 -16.38 0.32 -7.84
C GLU A 94 -15.28 -0.28 -6.94
N VAL A 95 -14.67 -1.40 -7.34
CA VAL A 95 -13.60 -2.06 -6.57
C VAL A 95 -12.37 -2.31 -7.44
N LEU A 96 -11.23 -1.75 -7.03
CA LEU A 96 -9.92 -1.97 -7.65
C LEU A 96 -8.90 -2.38 -6.57
N PRO A 97 -8.43 -3.65 -6.55
CA PRO A 97 -7.33 -4.07 -5.70
C PRO A 97 -6.01 -3.41 -6.11
N LEU A 98 -5.19 -3.04 -5.12
CA LEU A 98 -3.96 -2.26 -5.31
C LEU A 98 -2.75 -2.97 -4.69
N ILE A 99 -1.55 -2.57 -5.11
CA ILE A 99 -0.29 -3.02 -4.48
C ILE A 99 -0.01 -2.14 -3.25
N GLY A 100 -0.94 -2.20 -2.30
CA GLY A 100 -0.95 -1.37 -1.10
C GLY A 100 -1.41 0.07 -1.35
N SER A 101 -1.78 0.76 -0.28
CA SER A 101 -2.40 2.09 -0.34
C SER A 101 -1.51 3.17 -0.96
N LYS A 102 -0.18 3.07 -0.79
CA LYS A 102 0.79 4.05 -1.33
C LYS A 102 0.75 4.11 -2.85
N GLU A 103 0.54 2.98 -3.50
CA GLU A 103 0.46 2.89 -4.96
C GLU A 103 -0.82 3.60 -5.44
N GLY A 104 -2.00 3.25 -4.91
CA GLY A 104 -3.24 3.92 -5.27
C GLY A 104 -3.25 5.43 -4.98
N ILE A 105 -2.83 5.85 -3.79
CA ILE A 105 -2.77 7.28 -3.43
C ILE A 105 -1.76 8.03 -4.31
N GLY A 106 -0.66 7.38 -4.71
CA GLY A 106 0.30 7.97 -5.65
C GLY A 106 -0.28 8.14 -7.05
N HIS A 107 -1.00 7.14 -7.55
CA HIS A 107 -1.56 7.16 -8.91
C HIS A 107 -2.84 7.97 -9.04
N ILE A 108 -3.66 8.11 -7.99
CA ILE A 108 -4.93 8.84 -8.06
C ILE A 108 -4.71 10.30 -8.50
N ALA A 109 -3.61 10.92 -8.05
CA ALA A 109 -3.25 12.27 -8.49
C ALA A 109 -3.00 12.35 -10.01
N LEU A 110 -2.42 11.31 -10.61
CA LEU A 110 -2.18 11.25 -12.06
C LEU A 110 -3.47 11.05 -12.86
N CYS A 111 -4.53 10.54 -12.24
CA CYS A 111 -5.81 10.31 -12.90
C CYS A 111 -6.73 11.55 -12.87
N PHE A 112 -6.61 12.42 -11.86
CA PHE A 112 -7.60 13.46 -11.57
C PHE A 112 -7.05 14.88 -11.46
N ILE A 113 -5.73 15.10 -11.51
CA ILE A 113 -5.11 16.41 -11.26
C ILE A 113 -4.22 16.80 -12.43
N ASP A 114 -4.54 17.93 -13.08
CA ASP A 114 -3.72 18.55 -14.11
C ASP A 114 -2.80 19.65 -13.55
N PRO A 115 -1.75 20.05 -14.29
CA PRO A 115 -0.91 21.18 -13.89
C PRO A 115 -1.70 22.48 -13.73
N GLY A 116 -1.76 23.00 -12.51
CA GLY A 116 -2.50 24.22 -12.17
C GLY A 116 -3.70 23.97 -11.27
N ASP A 117 -4.14 22.72 -11.14
CA ASP A 117 -5.21 22.33 -10.22
C ASP A 117 -4.76 22.39 -8.77
N LEU A 118 -5.75 22.47 -7.86
CA LEU A 118 -5.55 22.55 -6.42
C LEU A 118 -5.95 21.23 -5.74
N ALA A 119 -5.04 20.67 -4.94
CA ALA A 119 -5.32 19.55 -4.05
C ALA A 119 -5.47 20.06 -2.60
N LEU A 120 -6.60 19.76 -1.97
CA LEU A 120 -6.82 20.05 -0.55
C LEU A 120 -6.22 18.93 0.30
N VAL A 121 -5.26 19.28 1.17
CA VAL A 121 -4.60 18.34 2.09
C VAL A 121 -4.85 18.82 3.52
N PRO A 122 -5.53 18.03 4.38
CA PRO A 122 -5.85 18.41 5.75
C PRO A 122 -4.64 18.38 6.69
#